data_AF-A0A8T5NWI6-F1
#
_entry.id   AF-A0A8T5NWI6-F1
#
_cell.length_a   1.000
_cell.length_b   1.000
_cell.length_c   1.000
_cell.angle_alpha   90.00
_cell.angle_beta   90.00
_cell.angle_gamma   90.00
#
_symmetry.space_group_name_H-M   'P 1'
#
loop_
_entity.id
_entity.type
_entity.pdbx_description
1 polymer ?
#
loop_
_entity_poly.entity_id
_entity_poly.type
_entity_poly.pdbx_seq_one_letter_code
_entity_poly.pdbx_strand_id
1 'polypeptide(L)'
;HHVLNREKSKKMGTESVIDLVFREVRELGMGIIYVDQHPSLISYPALGNTSTHIYMNLGLDTQYSSDIQDACSMLGLDYRTEGTYLRQLPVGDGFLLARRLSFPHPFLIRFPHAKVNKGTITDEMVAQIAPELPEETVIEPPLSEASRIRDHMKRKKHHHEKPKHAETEPVEIMEEKEDVSSPTAPQIPREQLEIREPQVQKDAGKIDLPDACLKIMRVLGRFDASATSEIYGGISMSGSTFKKNANRLVSDGYLGFRSAKVYRQNSIFYFLTNKGAAAFSRTFGMPREEINAAEFAVAAEKLFRSEGWAVNRADSVWILSKKDRQLKAVLASSLERAMLEGNVANEGAYFVAANVRVKNALMQMAAKRISETNRPFVLSIADFESLHKGEKFKKIGFE
;
A
#
# COMPACT_ATOMS: atom_id res chain seq x y z
N HIS A 1 8.49 19.70 -0.11
CA HIS A 1 8.05 18.46 0.56
C HIS A 1 6.52 18.35 0.47
N HIS A 2 5.98 17.14 0.22
CA HIS A 2 4.53 16.84 0.02
C HIS A 2 3.87 17.35 -1.27
N VAL A 3 4.67 17.62 -2.31
CA VAL A 3 4.17 18.01 -3.63
C VAL A 3 3.38 16.84 -4.28
N LEU A 4 3.81 15.60 -4.03
CA LEU A 4 3.24 14.37 -4.62
C LEU A 4 2.26 13.61 -3.71
N ASN A 5 1.66 14.29 -2.72
CA ASN A 5 0.90 13.64 -1.66
C ASN A 5 -0.34 12.90 -2.19
N ARG A 6 -0.35 11.57 -2.02
CA ARG A 6 -1.47 10.66 -2.31
C ARG A 6 -2.83 11.14 -1.78
N GLU A 7 -2.87 11.89 -0.68
CA GLU A 7 -4.12 12.37 -0.08
C GLU A 7 -4.76 13.53 -0.86
N LYS A 8 -3.96 14.36 -1.55
CA LYS A 8 -4.49 15.50 -2.32
C LYS A 8 -5.25 15.02 -3.55
N SER A 9 -4.68 14.08 -4.31
CA SER A 9 -5.36 13.46 -5.47
C SER A 9 -6.61 12.68 -5.06
N LYS A 10 -6.63 12.06 -3.86
CA LYS A 10 -7.82 11.37 -3.33
C LYS A 10 -8.95 12.31 -2.88
N LYS A 11 -8.63 13.52 -2.37
CA LYS A 11 -9.62 14.48 -1.86
C LYS A 11 -10.28 15.30 -2.97
N MET A 12 -9.60 15.57 -4.08
CA MET A 12 -10.11 16.47 -5.13
C MET A 12 -10.88 15.74 -6.25
N GLY A 13 -10.75 14.41 -6.38
CA GLY A 13 -11.47 13.63 -7.39
C GLY A 13 -11.07 13.93 -8.85
N THR A 14 -10.15 14.89 -9.04
CA THR A 14 -9.53 15.28 -10.29
C THR A 14 -8.06 14.91 -10.27
N GLU A 15 -7.52 14.53 -11.43
CA GLU A 15 -6.09 14.30 -11.61
C GLU A 15 -5.31 15.56 -11.22
N SER A 16 -4.24 15.41 -10.43
CA SER A 16 -3.43 16.57 -10.06
C SER A 16 -2.62 17.06 -11.26
N VAL A 17 -2.39 18.37 -11.36
CA VAL A 17 -1.51 18.97 -12.39
C VAL A 17 -0.15 18.27 -12.42
N ILE A 18 0.32 17.82 -11.26
CA ILE A 18 1.61 17.15 -11.13
C ILE A 18 1.56 15.73 -11.72
N ASP A 19 0.47 14.97 -11.51
CA ASP A 19 0.28 13.65 -12.12
C ASP A 19 0.22 13.76 -13.67
N LEU A 20 -0.39 14.82 -14.19
CA LEU A 20 -0.37 15.16 -15.62
C LEU A 20 1.06 15.46 -16.09
N VAL A 21 1.81 16.31 -15.38
CA VAL A 21 3.22 16.63 -15.70
C VAL A 21 4.08 15.36 -15.77
N PHE A 22 3.92 14.40 -14.85
CA PHE A 22 4.67 13.13 -14.90
C PHE A 22 4.38 12.30 -16.16
N ARG A 23 3.19 12.43 -16.75
CA ARG A 23 2.84 11.72 -17.98
C ARG A 23 3.33 12.46 -19.22
N GLU A 24 3.16 13.78 -19.26
CA GLU A 24 3.40 14.59 -20.46
C GLU A 24 4.88 14.98 -20.64
N VAL A 25 5.64 15.11 -19.55
CA VAL A 25 7.05 15.55 -19.62
C VAL A 25 7.94 14.66 -20.50
N ARG A 26 7.57 13.38 -20.61
CA ARG A 26 8.28 12.40 -21.45
C ARG A 26 8.16 12.70 -22.94
N GLU A 27 7.03 13.28 -23.37
CA GLU A 27 6.78 13.63 -24.78
C GLU A 27 7.61 14.86 -25.19
N LEU A 28 8.01 15.67 -24.20
CA LEU A 28 8.87 16.85 -24.38
C LEU A 28 10.37 16.52 -24.30
N GLY A 29 10.75 15.25 -24.14
CA GLY A 29 12.15 14.84 -24.00
C GLY A 29 12.83 15.34 -22.73
N MET A 30 12.07 15.80 -21.73
CA MET A 30 12.59 16.31 -20.47
C MET A 30 12.61 15.21 -19.39
N GLY A 31 13.64 15.26 -18.53
CA GLY A 31 13.76 14.37 -17.37
C GLY A 31 13.30 15.06 -16.09
N ILE A 32 12.54 14.35 -15.26
CA ILE A 32 12.18 14.80 -13.90
C ILE A 32 12.92 13.95 -12.88
N ILE A 33 13.58 14.61 -11.93
CA ILE A 33 14.12 13.98 -10.73
C ILE A 33 13.35 14.56 -9.54
N TYR A 34 12.79 13.68 -8.71
CA TYR A 34 12.21 14.06 -7.43
C TYR A 34 12.87 13.27 -6.30
N VAL A 35 12.91 13.90 -5.12
CA VAL A 35 13.49 13.33 -3.91
C VAL A 35 12.47 13.49 -2.79
N ASP A 36 12.14 12.38 -2.12
CA ASP A 36 11.23 12.36 -0.98
C ASP A 36 11.75 11.41 0.11
N GLN A 37 11.34 11.65 1.35
CA GLN A 37 11.68 10.83 2.51
C GLN A 37 10.69 9.68 2.72
N HIS A 38 9.44 9.84 2.26
CA HIS A 38 8.36 8.87 2.50
C HIS A 38 7.84 8.30 1.18
N PRO A 39 8.39 7.18 0.68
CA PRO A 39 7.92 6.56 -0.56
C PRO A 39 6.42 6.22 -0.54
N SER A 40 5.86 5.92 0.64
CA SER A 40 4.42 5.63 0.77
C SER A 40 3.49 6.84 0.59
N LEU A 41 4.03 8.06 0.52
CA LEU A 41 3.27 9.27 0.22
C LEU A 41 3.29 9.66 -1.26
N ILE A 42 4.11 8.99 -2.08
CA ILE A 42 4.30 9.31 -3.51
C ILE A 42 3.16 8.73 -4.34
N SER A 43 2.54 9.54 -5.19
CA SER A 43 1.41 9.11 -6.05
C SER A 43 1.77 7.92 -6.96
N TYR A 44 0.80 7.03 -7.21
CA TYR A 44 0.98 5.93 -8.15
C TYR A 44 1.29 6.37 -9.59
N PRO A 45 0.69 7.47 -10.12
CA PRO A 45 1.10 8.00 -11.41
C PRO A 45 2.58 8.41 -11.45
N ALA A 46 3.09 9.06 -10.40
CA ALA A 46 4.50 9.41 -10.33
C ALA A 46 5.39 8.15 -10.30
N LEU A 47 5.08 7.16 -9.46
CA LEU A 47 5.82 5.89 -9.39
C LEU A 47 5.78 5.09 -10.69
N GLY A 48 4.63 5.04 -11.37
CA GLY A 48 4.45 4.32 -12.63
C GLY A 48 5.19 4.94 -13.80
N ASN A 49 5.33 6.27 -13.83
CA ASN A 49 6.04 7.00 -14.87
C ASN A 49 7.53 7.22 -14.56
N THR A 50 7.99 6.84 -13.37
CA THR A 50 9.41 6.85 -13.01
C THR A 50 10.08 5.59 -13.56
N SER A 51 11.14 5.77 -14.35
CA SER A 51 11.89 4.66 -14.96
C SER A 51 13.07 4.18 -14.10
N THR A 52 13.59 5.07 -13.27
CA THR A 52 14.78 4.86 -12.43
C THR A 52 14.45 5.21 -10.99
N HIS A 53 14.63 4.25 -10.09
CA HIS A 53 14.40 4.40 -8.66
C HIS A 53 15.71 4.21 -7.92
N ILE A 54 15.96 5.07 -6.93
CA ILE A 54 17.10 4.96 -6.02
C ILE A 54 16.53 4.98 -4.60
N TYR A 55 16.73 3.89 -3.88
CA TYR A 55 16.34 3.77 -2.47
C TYR A 55 17.59 3.76 -1.60
N MET A 56 17.79 4.82 -0.84
CA MET A 56 18.83 4.90 0.18
C MET A 56 18.30 4.33 1.51
N ASN A 57 19.07 4.47 2.60
CA ASN A 57 18.65 3.97 3.91
C ASN A 57 17.26 4.51 4.31
N LEU A 58 16.33 3.59 4.55
CA LEU A 58 15.01 3.83 5.10
C LEU A 58 15.02 3.42 6.58
N GLY A 59 15.58 4.29 7.42
CA GLY A 59 16.02 3.99 8.79
C GLY A 59 15.03 4.24 9.95
N LEU A 60 15.13 3.34 10.94
CA LEU A 60 14.61 3.13 12.32
C LEU A 60 13.41 3.90 12.96
N ASP A 61 12.93 5.05 12.47
CA ASP A 61 11.94 5.85 13.21
C ASP A 61 10.62 6.13 12.47
N THR A 62 10.28 5.32 11.48
CA THR A 62 8.95 5.40 10.88
C THR A 62 8.04 4.35 11.50
N GLN A 63 6.99 4.81 12.18
CA GLN A 63 5.77 4.07 12.49
C GLN A 63 5.05 3.55 11.22
N TYR A 64 5.68 3.65 10.06
CA TYR A 64 5.15 3.37 8.73
C TYR A 64 5.90 2.18 8.13
N SER A 65 5.49 0.97 8.54
CA SER A 65 5.87 -0.27 7.84
C SER A 65 5.56 -0.23 6.33
N SER A 66 4.67 0.67 5.91
CA SER A 66 4.32 0.94 4.51
C SER A 66 5.48 1.48 3.68
N ASP A 67 6.42 2.27 4.22
CA ASP A 67 7.52 2.84 3.42
C ASP A 67 8.49 1.74 2.94
N ILE A 68 8.89 0.86 3.84
CA ILE A 68 9.74 -0.30 3.50
C ILE A 68 8.97 -1.27 2.61
N GLN A 69 7.67 -1.49 2.86
CA GLN A 69 6.86 -2.39 2.05
C GLN A 69 6.71 -1.88 0.61
N ASP A 70 6.45 -0.58 0.42
CA ASP A 70 6.35 0.05 -0.90
C ASP A 70 7.71 0.00 -1.61
N ALA A 71 8.82 0.26 -0.91
CA ALA A 71 10.16 0.14 -1.45
C ALA A 71 10.52 -1.31 -1.86
N CYS A 72 10.21 -2.29 -1.01
CA CYS A 72 10.40 -3.72 -1.32
C CYS A 72 9.58 -4.13 -2.54
N SER A 73 8.33 -3.69 -2.62
CA SER A 73 7.44 -3.97 -3.75
C SER A 73 7.99 -3.39 -5.06
N MET A 74 8.59 -2.20 -5.01
CA MET A 74 9.20 -1.58 -6.18
C MET A 74 10.49 -2.27 -6.61
N LEU A 75 11.33 -2.65 -5.64
CA LEU A 75 12.59 -3.34 -5.89
C LEU A 75 12.40 -4.84 -6.22
N GLY A 76 11.23 -5.41 -5.95
CA GLY A 76 10.99 -6.84 -6.09
C GLY A 76 11.64 -7.67 -4.98
N LEU A 77 11.84 -7.07 -3.81
CA LEU A 77 12.41 -7.71 -2.61
C LEU A 77 11.31 -8.34 -1.77
N ASP A 78 11.59 -9.48 -1.14
CA ASP A 78 10.74 -10.05 -0.11
C ASP A 78 10.80 -9.18 1.16
N TYR A 79 9.68 -8.55 1.50
CA TYR A 79 9.60 -7.64 2.65
C TYR A 79 10.06 -8.27 3.98
N ARG A 80 9.79 -9.56 4.19
CA ARG A 80 10.03 -10.22 5.48
C ARG A 80 11.50 -10.60 5.68
N THR A 81 12.17 -10.97 4.60
CA THR A 81 13.55 -11.49 4.64
C THR A 81 14.55 -10.46 4.16
N GLU A 82 14.21 -9.71 3.11
CA GLU A 82 15.12 -8.80 2.42
C GLU A 82 14.84 -7.32 2.73
N GLY A 83 13.64 -7.00 3.25
CA GLY A 83 13.29 -5.62 3.62
C GLY A 83 14.20 -5.01 4.69
N THR A 84 14.87 -5.84 5.49
CA THR A 84 15.88 -5.41 6.47
C THR A 84 17.09 -4.77 5.79
N TYR A 85 17.45 -5.16 4.57
CA TYR A 85 18.60 -4.60 3.86
C TYR A 85 18.44 -3.09 3.61
N LEU A 86 17.22 -2.62 3.34
CA LEU A 86 16.91 -1.20 3.19
C LEU A 86 17.14 -0.39 4.47
N ARG A 87 17.09 -1.03 5.65
CA ARG A 87 17.33 -0.39 6.95
C ARG A 87 18.81 -0.37 7.35
N GLN A 88 19.62 -1.21 6.70
CA GLN A 88 21.03 -1.43 7.03
C GLN A 88 21.99 -0.73 6.06
N LEU A 89 21.47 -0.03 5.05
CA LEU A 89 22.29 0.69 4.07
C LEU A 89 23.16 1.76 4.77
N PRO A 90 24.49 1.74 4.59
CA PRO A 90 25.35 2.83 5.02
C PRO A 90 24.97 4.16 4.36
N VAL A 91 25.35 5.27 4.98
CA VAL A 91 25.21 6.60 4.36
C VAL A 91 26.03 6.63 3.07
N GLY A 92 25.40 7.07 1.98
CA GLY A 92 26.01 7.09 0.64
C GLY A 92 25.76 5.81 -0.17
N ASP A 93 25.18 4.76 0.41
CA ASP A 93 24.81 3.54 -0.31
C ASP A 93 23.30 3.54 -0.64
N GLY A 94 22.93 2.87 -1.74
CA GLY A 94 21.53 2.75 -2.15
C GLY A 94 21.27 1.59 -3.12
N PHE A 95 20.04 1.11 -3.15
CA PHE A 95 19.57 0.19 -4.19
C PHE A 95 19.06 0.98 -5.38
N LEU A 96 19.57 0.66 -6.57
CA LEU A 96 19.11 1.23 -7.82
C LEU A 96 18.32 0.19 -8.61
N LEU A 97 17.16 0.62 -9.11
CA LEU A 97 16.39 -0.10 -10.11
C LEU A 97 16.19 0.81 -11.32
N ALA A 98 16.73 0.42 -12.47
CA ALA A 98 16.50 1.13 -13.73
C ALA A 98 15.89 0.18 -14.76
N ARG A 99 14.58 0.32 -14.98
CA ARG A 99 13.79 -0.62 -15.79
C ARG A 99 14.19 -0.67 -17.27
N ARG A 100 14.98 0.30 -17.76
CA ARG A 100 15.43 0.42 -19.15
C ARG A 100 16.91 0.08 -19.34
N LEU A 101 17.64 -0.29 -18.28
CA LEU A 101 19.01 -0.77 -18.40
C LEU A 101 19.03 -2.29 -18.56
N SER A 102 20.16 -2.83 -19.02
CA SER A 102 20.41 -4.28 -19.16
C SER A 102 20.41 -5.04 -17.83
N PHE A 103 20.17 -4.35 -16.71
CA PHE A 103 20.12 -4.91 -15.36
C PHE A 103 18.65 -4.94 -14.90
N PRO A 104 17.92 -6.06 -15.14
CA PRO A 104 16.50 -6.16 -14.80
C PRO A 104 16.23 -6.29 -13.30
N HIS A 105 17.28 -6.54 -12.51
CA HIS A 105 17.21 -6.71 -11.06
C HIS A 105 17.81 -5.49 -10.35
N PRO A 106 17.29 -5.13 -9.16
CA PRO A 106 17.90 -4.07 -8.37
C PRO A 106 19.33 -4.43 -7.98
N PHE A 107 20.21 -3.45 -7.93
CA PHE A 107 21.60 -3.65 -7.51
C PHE A 107 22.08 -2.53 -6.59
N LEU A 108 23.05 -2.85 -5.75
CA LEU A 108 23.64 -1.92 -4.81
C LEU A 108 24.58 -0.95 -5.54
N ILE A 109 24.47 0.33 -5.22
CA ILE A 109 25.35 1.40 -5.70
C ILE A 109 25.87 2.21 -4.51
N ARG A 110 27.03 2.84 -4.71
CA ARG A 110 27.64 3.79 -3.77
C ARG A 110 27.83 5.13 -4.45
N PHE A 111 27.34 6.17 -3.81
CA PHE A 111 27.49 7.55 -4.27
C PHE A 111 28.78 8.15 -3.71
N PRO A 112 29.61 8.80 -4.54
CA PRO A 112 30.74 9.55 -4.04
C PRO A 112 30.26 10.73 -3.20
N HIS A 113 30.96 11.03 -2.10
CA HIS A 113 30.64 12.20 -1.29
C HIS A 113 30.96 13.49 -2.07
N ALA A 114 29.92 14.20 -2.48
CA ALA A 114 30.03 15.51 -3.11
C ALA A 114 30.07 16.59 -2.02
N LYS A 115 31.24 17.19 -1.78
CA LYS A 115 31.38 18.33 -0.86
C LYS A 115 30.74 19.57 -1.50
N VAL A 116 29.58 19.98 -0.98
CA VAL A 116 28.92 21.22 -1.38
C VAL A 116 29.29 22.30 -0.37
N ASN A 117 29.98 23.34 -0.82
CA ASN A 117 30.29 24.51 -0.01
C ASN A 117 29.03 25.37 0.12
N LYS A 118 28.24 25.16 1.18
CA LYS A 118 27.04 25.98 1.42
C LYS A 118 27.43 27.46 1.54
N GLY A 119 26.63 28.34 0.93
CA GLY A 119 26.88 29.79 0.92
C GLY A 119 27.72 30.30 -0.26
N THR A 120 28.17 29.44 -1.18
CA THR A 120 28.85 29.88 -2.41
C THR A 120 27.90 30.49 -3.45
N ILE A 121 26.59 30.29 -3.31
CA ILE A 121 25.57 30.93 -4.13
C ILE A 121 24.77 31.85 -3.22
N THR A 122 24.78 33.14 -3.51
CA THR A 122 24.03 34.16 -2.77
C THR A 122 22.69 34.46 -3.45
N ASP A 123 21.75 35.06 -2.73
CA ASP A 123 20.45 35.42 -3.27
C ASP A 123 20.57 36.42 -4.43
N GLU A 124 21.58 37.28 -4.42
CA GLU A 124 21.88 38.21 -5.52
C GLU A 124 22.30 37.45 -6.79
N MET A 125 23.07 36.38 -6.65
CA MET A 125 23.46 35.53 -7.79
C MET A 125 22.26 34.79 -8.37
N VAL A 126 21.33 34.35 -7.51
CA VAL A 126 20.08 33.72 -7.95
C VAL A 126 19.20 34.74 -8.67
N ALA A 127 19.07 35.96 -8.14
CA ALA A 127 18.27 37.03 -8.73
C ALA A 127 18.77 37.47 -10.12
N GLN A 128 20.08 37.39 -10.38
CA GLN A 128 20.67 37.71 -11.69
C GLN A 128 20.39 36.65 -12.76
N ILE A 129 20.15 35.40 -12.36
CA ILE A 129 19.98 34.25 -13.27
C ILE A 129 18.50 33.91 -13.43
N ALA A 130 17.70 34.11 -12.37
CA ALA A 130 16.28 33.86 -12.40
C ALA A 130 15.62 34.84 -13.38
N PRO A 131 14.88 34.36 -14.40
CA PRO A 131 14.09 35.24 -15.23
C PRO A 131 13.10 36.00 -14.34
N GLU A 132 12.87 37.29 -14.63
CA GLU A 132 11.79 38.04 -14.00
C GLU A 132 10.48 37.27 -14.20
N LEU A 133 9.98 36.66 -13.12
CA LEU A 133 8.69 36.00 -13.15
C LEU A 133 7.65 37.10 -13.37
N PRO A 134 6.67 36.91 -14.27
CA PRO A 134 5.57 37.86 -14.39
C PRO A 134 4.93 38.03 -13.01
N GLU A 135 4.62 39.27 -12.63
CA GLU A 135 3.85 39.55 -11.42
C GLU A 135 2.51 38.82 -11.52
N GLU A 136 2.43 37.62 -10.94
CA GLU A 136 1.17 36.92 -10.79
C GLU A 136 0.29 37.79 -9.90
N THR A 137 -0.81 38.29 -10.45
CA THR A 137 -1.92 38.80 -9.65
C THR A 137 -2.39 37.64 -8.77
N VAL A 138 -1.90 37.62 -7.53
CA VAL A 138 -2.39 36.75 -6.49
C VAL A 138 -3.86 37.09 -6.30
N ILE A 139 -4.76 36.30 -6.88
CA ILE A 139 -6.18 36.35 -6.56
C ILE A 139 -6.29 35.78 -5.15
N GLU A 140 -6.16 36.63 -4.14
CA GLU A 140 -6.46 36.25 -2.77
C GLU A 140 -7.95 35.86 -2.68
N PRO A 141 -8.28 34.65 -2.19
CA PRO A 141 -9.67 34.32 -1.94
C PRO A 141 -10.25 35.30 -0.89
N PRO A 142 -11.51 35.74 -1.03
CA PRO A 142 -12.06 36.81 -0.20
C PRO A 142 -11.99 36.47 1.29
N LEU A 143 -11.41 37.41 2.06
CA LEU A 143 -11.04 37.35 3.49
C LEU A 143 -12.18 37.06 4.50
N SER A 144 -13.40 36.72 4.06
CA SER A 144 -14.55 36.55 4.96
C SER A 144 -14.65 35.17 5.62
N GLU A 145 -14.00 34.13 5.08
CA GLU A 145 -14.04 32.77 5.66
C GLU A 145 -12.82 32.43 6.54
N ALA A 146 -11.63 32.94 6.21
CA ALA A 146 -10.40 32.66 6.95
C ALA A 146 -10.36 33.32 8.35
N SER A 147 -11.10 34.42 8.54
CA SER A 147 -11.24 35.12 9.82
C SER A 147 -12.10 34.32 10.82
N ARG A 148 -13.13 33.61 10.35
CA ARG A 148 -14.02 32.78 11.20
C ARG A 148 -13.33 31.55 11.79
N ILE A 149 -12.38 30.96 11.05
CA ILE A 149 -11.64 29.77 11.49
C ILE A 149 -10.58 30.14 12.54
N ARG A 150 -9.97 31.34 12.41
CA ARG A 150 -8.89 31.79 13.30
C ARG A 150 -9.39 32.14 14.71
N ASP A 151 -10.59 32.69 14.83
CA ASP A 151 -11.20 33.03 16.12
C ASP A 151 -11.71 31.80 16.89
N HIS A 152 -12.09 30.73 16.19
CA HIS A 152 -12.53 29.49 16.83
C HIS A 152 -11.35 28.68 17.42
N MET A 153 -10.15 28.83 16.87
CA MET A 153 -8.94 28.14 17.35
C MET A 153 -8.24 28.84 18.52
N LYS A 154 -8.35 30.18 18.65
CA LYS A 154 -7.73 30.91 19.77
C LYS A 154 -8.43 30.69 21.11
N ARG A 155 -9.72 30.36 21.13
CA ARG A 155 -10.47 30.11 22.38
C ARG A 155 -10.17 28.76 23.06
N LYS A 156 -9.48 27.82 22.41
CA LYS A 156 -9.23 26.46 22.97
C LYS A 156 -7.82 26.22 23.53
N LYS A 157 -6.92 27.20 23.53
CA LYS A 157 -5.51 27.01 23.93
C LYS A 157 -5.07 27.63 25.28
N HIS A 158 -6.00 28.09 26.12
CA HIS A 158 -5.69 28.42 27.51
C HIS A 158 -6.03 27.27 28.46
N HIS A 159 -5.14 26.30 28.55
CA HIS A 159 -4.76 25.59 29.79
C HIS A 159 -3.81 24.46 29.47
N HIS A 160 -2.50 24.73 29.52
CA HIS A 160 -1.51 23.83 30.14
C HIS A 160 -0.16 24.54 30.23
N GLU A 161 0.29 24.74 31.47
CA GLU A 161 1.60 25.26 31.82
C GLU A 161 2.72 24.26 31.44
N LYS A 162 3.88 24.79 31.05
CA LYS A 162 5.13 24.05 30.84
C LYS A 162 5.96 24.03 32.12
N PRO A 163 6.68 22.95 32.44
CA PRO A 163 7.88 23.02 33.27
C PRO A 163 9.18 23.12 32.41
N LYS A 164 10.21 23.68 33.04
CA LYS A 164 11.52 24.10 32.51
C LYS A 164 12.64 23.06 32.76
N HIS A 165 13.77 23.29 32.07
CA HIS A 165 15.16 22.80 32.26
C HIS A 165 15.51 21.42 31.65
N ALA A 166 16.72 21.14 31.15
CA ALA A 166 18.03 21.80 31.28
C ALA A 166 18.91 21.60 30.02
N GLU A 167 19.90 22.48 29.86
CA GLU A 167 20.98 22.45 28.87
C GLU A 167 22.02 21.36 29.21
N THR A 168 22.58 20.72 28.18
CA THR A 168 23.79 19.88 28.28
C THR A 168 24.75 20.24 27.15
N GLU A 169 26.01 20.46 27.54
CA GLU A 169 27.16 20.88 26.72
C GLU A 169 27.59 19.83 25.67
N PRO A 170 28.31 20.25 24.61
CA PRO A 170 28.75 19.34 23.55
C PRO A 170 30.07 18.65 23.88
N VAL A 171 30.15 17.35 23.56
CA VAL A 171 31.35 16.51 23.68
C VAL A 171 32.23 16.65 22.43
N GLU A 172 33.51 16.96 22.62
CA GLU A 172 34.57 16.93 21.60
C GLU A 172 34.83 15.48 21.13
N ILE A 173 34.89 15.29 19.81
CA ILE A 173 35.35 14.04 19.18
C ILE A 173 36.65 14.36 18.43
N MET A 174 37.73 13.68 18.83
CA MET A 174 39.05 13.76 18.20
C MET A 174 39.05 13.06 16.83
N GLU A 175 39.60 13.73 15.81
CA GLU A 175 39.90 13.14 14.49
C GLU A 175 41.23 12.36 14.56
N GLU A 176 41.19 11.05 14.28
CA GLU A 176 42.37 10.27 13.89
C GLU A 176 42.56 10.34 12.37
N LYS A 177 43.77 10.67 11.94
CA LYS A 177 44.23 10.65 10.55
C LYS A 177 44.68 9.23 10.19
N GLU A 178 44.13 8.65 9.13
CA GLU A 178 44.73 7.49 8.46
C GLU A 178 45.23 7.85 7.06
N ASP A 179 46.42 7.34 6.78
CA ASP A 179 47.24 7.54 5.60
C ASP A 179 46.68 6.84 4.34
N VAL A 180 46.88 7.52 3.21
CA VAL A 180 46.49 7.07 1.87
C VAL A 180 47.60 6.22 1.26
N SER A 181 47.30 4.97 0.89
CA SER A 181 48.03 4.29 -0.18
C SER A 181 47.06 3.53 -1.09
N SER A 182 46.99 3.94 -2.35
CA SER A 182 46.16 3.38 -3.40
C SER A 182 46.85 2.22 -4.13
N PRO A 183 46.13 1.14 -4.48
CA PRO A 183 46.55 0.26 -5.57
C PRO A 183 45.68 0.45 -6.82
N THR A 184 46.38 0.51 -7.95
CA THR A 184 45.87 0.70 -9.31
C THR A 184 44.97 -0.46 -9.77
N ALA A 185 43.82 -0.13 -10.37
CA ALA A 185 42.88 -1.10 -10.93
C ALA A 185 43.39 -1.71 -12.25
N PRO A 186 43.26 -3.03 -12.47
CA PRO A 186 43.64 -3.67 -13.73
C PRO A 186 42.58 -3.44 -14.82
N GLN A 187 43.05 -3.10 -16.03
CA GLN A 187 42.22 -2.94 -17.22
C GLN A 187 41.96 -4.30 -17.88
N ILE A 188 40.69 -4.65 -18.08
CA ILE A 188 40.26 -5.85 -18.83
C ILE A 188 39.94 -5.44 -20.28
N PRO A 189 40.45 -6.14 -21.32
CA PRO A 189 40.19 -5.82 -22.72
C PRO A 189 38.72 -5.99 -23.11
N ARG A 190 38.18 -5.03 -23.89
CA ARG A 190 36.85 -5.09 -24.50
C ARG A 190 36.88 -5.96 -25.75
N GLU A 191 36.34 -7.17 -25.67
CA GLU A 191 36.01 -7.98 -26.84
C GLU A 191 34.56 -7.68 -27.27
N GLN A 192 34.36 -7.31 -28.53
CA GLN A 192 33.06 -6.96 -29.10
C GLN A 192 32.24 -8.25 -29.33
N LEU A 193 31.24 -8.50 -28.49
CA LEU A 193 30.23 -9.52 -28.71
C LEU A 193 29.11 -8.95 -29.59
N GLU A 194 29.03 -9.39 -30.85
CA GLU A 194 27.87 -9.19 -31.71
C GLU A 194 26.64 -9.85 -31.08
N ILE A 195 25.65 -9.04 -30.70
CA ILE A 195 24.37 -9.49 -30.15
C ILE A 195 23.49 -9.94 -31.30
N ARG A 196 23.30 -11.25 -31.46
CA ARG A 196 22.15 -11.80 -32.20
C ARG A 196 20.89 -11.51 -31.39
N GLU A 197 19.98 -10.74 -31.96
CA GLU A 197 18.66 -10.48 -31.39
C GLU A 197 17.92 -11.81 -31.11
N PRO A 198 17.47 -12.08 -29.87
CA PRO A 198 16.56 -13.18 -29.63
C PRO A 198 15.20 -12.82 -30.23
N GLN A 199 14.75 -13.61 -31.20
CA GLN A 199 13.40 -13.51 -31.73
C GLN A 199 12.37 -13.68 -30.60
N VAL A 200 11.48 -12.70 -30.50
CA VAL A 200 10.36 -12.66 -29.56
C VAL A 200 9.39 -13.79 -29.89
N GLN A 201 9.42 -14.88 -29.11
CA GLN A 201 8.35 -15.89 -29.10
C GLN A 201 7.13 -15.33 -28.37
N LYS A 202 6.08 -15.04 -29.13
CA LYS A 202 4.72 -14.77 -28.66
C LYS A 202 4.06 -16.09 -28.24
N ASP A 203 4.19 -16.48 -26.98
CA ASP A 203 3.28 -17.44 -26.34
C ASP A 203 3.24 -17.21 -24.82
N ALA A 204 2.38 -16.30 -24.38
CA ALA A 204 2.16 -16.02 -22.97
C ALA A 204 1.33 -17.14 -22.32
N GLY A 205 2.01 -17.97 -21.53
CA GLY A 205 1.51 -19.23 -20.95
C GLY A 205 0.22 -19.12 -20.12
N LYS A 206 -0.85 -19.78 -20.61
CA LYS A 206 -1.96 -20.25 -19.78
C LYS A 206 -1.46 -21.31 -18.82
N ILE A 207 -1.99 -21.32 -17.60
CA ILE A 207 -1.69 -22.34 -16.60
C ILE A 207 -2.41 -23.63 -17.00
N ASP A 208 -1.65 -24.71 -17.11
CA ASP A 208 -2.18 -26.05 -17.39
C ASP A 208 -2.82 -26.66 -16.14
N LEU A 209 -4.06 -26.28 -15.87
CA LEU A 209 -4.89 -26.83 -14.80
C LEU A 209 -6.21 -27.37 -15.37
N PRO A 210 -6.77 -28.45 -14.81
CA PRO A 210 -8.09 -28.92 -15.20
C PRO A 210 -9.16 -27.82 -15.06
N ASP A 211 -10.17 -27.83 -15.93
CA ASP A 211 -11.26 -26.84 -15.91
C ASP A 211 -11.95 -26.74 -14.54
N ALA A 212 -12.13 -27.87 -13.85
CA ALA A 212 -12.67 -27.92 -12.49
C ALA A 212 -11.81 -27.12 -11.47
N CYS A 213 -10.49 -27.18 -11.58
CA CYS A 213 -9.57 -26.41 -10.75
C CYS A 213 -9.63 -24.92 -11.10
N LEU A 214 -9.67 -24.59 -12.40
CA LEU A 214 -9.81 -23.22 -12.89
C LEU A 214 -11.13 -22.57 -12.43
N LYS A 215 -12.23 -23.32 -12.35
CA LYS A 215 -13.51 -22.85 -11.79
C LYS A 215 -13.39 -22.45 -10.32
N ILE A 216 -12.73 -23.27 -9.49
CA ILE A 216 -12.50 -22.96 -8.08
C ILE A 216 -11.64 -21.69 -7.94
N MET A 217 -10.53 -21.62 -8.70
CA MET A 217 -9.67 -20.44 -8.70
C MET A 217 -10.41 -19.18 -9.14
N ARG A 218 -11.30 -19.30 -10.13
CA ARG A 218 -12.09 -18.17 -10.63
C ARG A 218 -13.01 -17.61 -9.55
N VAL A 219 -13.75 -18.47 -8.86
CA VAL A 219 -14.67 -18.07 -7.77
C VAL A 219 -13.92 -17.38 -6.64
N LEU A 220 -12.79 -17.95 -6.21
CA LEU A 220 -11.99 -17.38 -5.12
C LEU A 220 -11.31 -16.08 -5.54
N GLY A 221 -10.77 -16.01 -6.75
CA GLY A 221 -10.09 -14.82 -7.26
C GLY A 221 -11.03 -13.65 -7.55
N ARG A 222 -12.29 -13.93 -7.90
CA ARG A 222 -13.37 -12.94 -8.03
C ARG A 222 -14.09 -12.64 -6.72
N PHE A 223 -13.76 -13.34 -5.63
CA PHE A 223 -14.41 -13.19 -4.33
C PHE A 223 -15.93 -13.49 -4.36
N ASP A 224 -16.37 -14.36 -5.26
CA ASP A 224 -17.79 -14.72 -5.38
C ASP A 224 -18.23 -15.61 -4.21
N ALA A 225 -17.29 -16.35 -3.60
CA ALA A 225 -17.49 -17.16 -2.40
C ALA A 225 -16.20 -17.26 -1.58
N SER A 226 -16.33 -17.70 -0.32
CA SER A 226 -15.17 -17.97 0.56
C SER A 226 -15.28 -19.28 1.35
N ALA A 227 -16.50 -19.71 1.70
CA ALA A 227 -16.73 -20.96 2.40
C ALA A 227 -16.91 -22.15 1.45
N THR A 228 -16.57 -23.36 1.92
CA THR A 228 -16.70 -24.61 1.16
C THR A 228 -18.07 -24.77 0.48
N SER A 229 -19.16 -24.62 1.24
CA SER A 229 -20.54 -24.79 0.75
C SER A 229 -20.94 -23.76 -0.30
N GLU A 230 -20.44 -22.54 -0.18
CA GLU A 230 -20.69 -21.45 -1.12
C GLU A 230 -19.94 -21.72 -2.44
N ILE A 231 -18.70 -22.21 -2.36
CA ILE A 231 -17.86 -22.43 -3.55
C ILE A 231 -18.43 -23.56 -4.42
N TYR A 232 -18.64 -24.77 -3.86
CA TYR A 232 -19.09 -25.89 -4.70
C TYR A 232 -20.55 -25.70 -5.17
N GLY A 233 -21.39 -25.04 -4.37
CA GLY A 233 -22.74 -24.67 -4.75
C GLY A 233 -22.76 -23.68 -5.92
N GLY A 234 -21.89 -22.66 -5.89
CA GLY A 234 -21.78 -21.65 -6.94
C GLY A 234 -21.22 -22.14 -8.28
N ILE A 235 -20.49 -23.26 -8.30
CA ILE A 235 -19.91 -23.83 -9.54
C ILE A 235 -20.57 -25.14 -9.98
N SER A 236 -21.73 -25.49 -9.40
CA SER A 236 -22.49 -26.71 -9.71
C SER A 236 -21.65 -28.00 -9.63
N MET A 237 -20.78 -28.10 -8.62
CA MET A 237 -19.87 -29.23 -8.43
C MET A 237 -20.28 -30.02 -7.18
N SER A 238 -20.20 -31.36 -7.25
CA SER A 238 -20.42 -32.18 -6.05
C SER A 238 -19.32 -31.94 -5.00
N GLY A 239 -19.66 -32.06 -3.71
CA GLY A 239 -18.70 -31.83 -2.62
C GLY A 239 -17.46 -32.74 -2.69
N SER A 240 -17.62 -33.99 -3.15
CA SER A 240 -16.49 -34.93 -3.35
C SER A 240 -15.57 -34.49 -4.47
N THR A 241 -16.13 -34.05 -5.61
CA THR A 241 -15.37 -33.52 -6.75
C THR A 241 -14.66 -32.22 -6.37
N PHE A 242 -15.34 -31.34 -5.63
CA PHE A 242 -14.73 -30.11 -5.11
C PHE A 242 -13.55 -30.44 -4.21
N LYS A 243 -13.71 -31.31 -3.22
CA LYS A 243 -12.65 -31.69 -2.29
C LYS A 243 -11.43 -32.26 -3.02
N LYS A 244 -11.63 -33.11 -4.03
CA LYS A 244 -10.53 -33.66 -4.86
C LYS A 244 -9.76 -32.55 -5.58
N ASN A 245 -10.45 -31.62 -6.23
CA ASN A 245 -9.81 -30.53 -6.99
C ASN A 245 -9.19 -29.46 -6.08
N ALA A 246 -9.85 -29.12 -4.98
CA ALA A 246 -9.32 -28.20 -3.98
C ALA A 246 -8.03 -28.75 -3.34
N ASN A 247 -8.00 -30.04 -2.98
CA ASN A 247 -6.80 -30.69 -2.45
C ASN A 247 -5.63 -30.66 -3.44
N ARG A 248 -5.92 -30.87 -4.74
CA ARG A 248 -4.90 -30.73 -5.79
C ARG A 248 -4.35 -29.30 -5.87
N LEU A 249 -5.22 -28.30 -5.85
CA LEU A 249 -4.78 -26.90 -5.85
C LEU A 249 -4.00 -26.52 -4.59
N VAL A 250 -4.31 -27.14 -3.44
CA VAL A 250 -3.54 -26.98 -2.19
C VAL A 250 -2.18 -27.64 -2.32
N SER A 251 -2.09 -28.88 -2.81
CA SER A 251 -0.80 -29.57 -3.02
C SER A 251 0.09 -28.82 -4.00
N ASP A 252 -0.51 -28.23 -5.03
CA ASP A 252 0.20 -27.46 -6.05
C ASP A 252 0.54 -26.03 -5.55
N GLY A 253 0.12 -25.66 -4.34
CA GLY A 253 0.43 -24.40 -3.67
C GLY A 253 -0.37 -23.19 -4.17
N TYR A 254 -1.44 -23.39 -4.94
CA TYR A 254 -2.30 -22.31 -5.43
C TYR A 254 -3.37 -21.89 -4.40
N LEU A 255 -3.82 -22.82 -3.55
CA LEU A 255 -4.82 -22.56 -2.52
C LEU A 255 -4.25 -22.80 -1.12
N GLY A 256 -4.74 -22.01 -0.17
CA GLY A 256 -4.69 -22.32 1.25
C GLY A 256 -6.10 -22.44 1.82
N PHE A 257 -6.21 -23.02 3.01
CA PHE A 257 -7.48 -23.07 3.73
C PHE A 257 -7.28 -23.00 5.25
N ARG A 258 -8.32 -22.54 5.94
CA ARG A 258 -8.42 -22.56 7.41
C ARG A 258 -9.82 -22.95 7.85
N SER A 259 -9.89 -23.67 8.96
CA SER A 259 -11.16 -23.93 9.63
C SER A 259 -11.53 -22.74 10.52
N ALA A 260 -12.81 -22.45 10.62
CA ALA A 260 -13.31 -21.46 11.55
C ALA A 260 -14.66 -21.89 12.12
N LYS A 261 -14.88 -21.53 13.37
CA LYS A 261 -16.18 -21.62 14.04
C LYS A 261 -17.06 -20.46 13.58
N VAL A 262 -18.13 -20.82 12.90
CA VAL A 262 -19.23 -19.93 12.55
C VAL A 262 -20.40 -20.31 13.44
N TYR A 263 -20.69 -19.48 14.44
CA TYR A 263 -21.61 -19.83 15.52
C TYR A 263 -21.22 -21.15 16.23
N ARG A 264 -21.98 -22.23 16.02
CA ARG A 264 -21.75 -23.57 16.60
C ARG A 264 -21.24 -24.59 15.58
N GLN A 265 -20.97 -24.17 14.35
CA GLN A 265 -20.57 -25.06 13.26
C GLN A 265 -19.16 -24.73 12.78
N ASN A 266 -18.39 -25.77 12.46
CA ASN A 266 -17.09 -25.61 11.82
C ASN A 266 -17.30 -25.48 10.31
N SER A 267 -16.71 -24.45 9.72
CA SER A 267 -16.65 -24.24 8.27
C SER A 267 -15.20 -24.15 7.82
N ILE A 268 -14.94 -24.51 6.56
CA ILE A 268 -13.62 -24.38 5.95
C ILE A 268 -13.68 -23.22 4.94
N PHE A 269 -12.77 -22.27 5.12
CA PHE A 269 -12.58 -21.10 4.28
C PHE A 269 -11.33 -21.29 3.43
N TYR A 270 -11.47 -21.07 2.12
CA TYR A 270 -10.37 -21.15 1.17
C TYR A 270 -9.91 -19.76 0.76
N PHE A 271 -8.63 -19.63 0.44
CA PHE A 271 -8.04 -18.39 -0.08
C PHE A 271 -6.99 -18.71 -1.15
N LEU A 272 -6.78 -17.77 -2.08
CA LEU A 272 -5.64 -17.85 -2.99
C LEU A 272 -4.33 -17.53 -2.23
N THR A 273 -3.33 -18.38 -2.37
CA THR A 273 -1.95 -18.05 -1.94
C THR A 273 -1.36 -16.95 -2.84
N ASN A 274 -0.15 -16.48 -2.55
CA ASN A 274 0.54 -15.53 -3.45
C ASN A 274 0.73 -16.14 -4.86
N LYS A 275 1.11 -17.43 -4.93
CA LYS A 275 1.19 -18.20 -6.19
C LYS A 275 -0.18 -18.30 -6.87
N GLY A 276 -1.23 -18.59 -6.11
CA GLY A 276 -2.62 -18.64 -6.56
C GLY A 276 -3.13 -17.32 -7.14
N ALA A 277 -2.83 -16.21 -6.46
CA ALA A 277 -3.24 -14.88 -6.88
C ALA A 277 -2.53 -14.47 -8.17
N ALA A 278 -1.20 -14.62 -8.26
CA ALA A 278 -0.44 -14.34 -9.49
C ALA A 278 -0.92 -15.21 -10.66
N ALA A 279 -1.23 -16.48 -10.38
CA ALA A 279 -1.80 -17.40 -11.35
C ALA A 279 -3.18 -16.96 -11.85
N PHE A 280 -4.06 -16.56 -10.94
CA PHE A 280 -5.39 -16.04 -11.26
C PHE A 280 -5.31 -14.76 -12.09
N SER A 281 -4.47 -13.80 -11.70
CA SER A 281 -4.31 -12.51 -12.42
C SER A 281 -3.86 -12.71 -13.85
N ARG A 282 -2.91 -13.63 -14.10
CA ARG A 282 -2.46 -13.97 -15.46
C ARG A 282 -3.55 -14.65 -16.30
N THR A 283 -4.39 -15.47 -15.67
CA THR A 283 -5.37 -16.32 -16.39
C THR A 283 -6.70 -15.60 -16.64
N PHE A 284 -7.17 -14.80 -15.68
CA PHE A 284 -8.52 -14.22 -15.69
C PHE A 284 -8.55 -12.69 -15.64
N GLY A 285 -7.40 -12.03 -15.43
CA GLY A 285 -7.34 -10.61 -15.11
C GLY A 285 -7.79 -10.31 -13.68
N MET A 286 -7.52 -9.08 -13.22
CA MET A 286 -7.96 -8.63 -11.90
C MET A 286 -9.43 -8.17 -11.97
N PRO A 287 -10.29 -8.56 -11.00
CA PRO A 287 -11.62 -8.01 -10.91
C PRO A 287 -11.52 -6.50 -10.66
N ARG A 288 -12.15 -5.71 -11.55
CA ARG A 288 -12.40 -4.29 -11.33
C ARG A 288 -13.86 -4.15 -10.96
N GLU A 289 -14.11 -3.69 -9.75
CA GLU A 289 -15.43 -3.28 -9.32
C GLU A 289 -15.26 -1.88 -8.73
N GLU A 290 -15.88 -0.90 -9.36
CA GLU A 290 -15.84 0.47 -8.89
C GLU A 290 -16.86 0.62 -7.77
N ILE A 291 -16.35 0.76 -6.55
CA ILE A 291 -17.17 1.02 -5.37
C ILE A 291 -16.88 2.45 -4.95
N ASN A 292 -17.90 3.30 -4.98
CA ASN A 292 -17.79 4.68 -4.52
C ASN A 292 -17.64 4.70 -2.99
N ALA A 293 -16.40 4.74 -2.51
CA ALA A 293 -16.08 4.69 -1.09
C ALA A 293 -16.69 5.86 -0.30
N ALA A 294 -16.81 7.04 -0.92
CA ALA A 294 -17.39 8.22 -0.26
C ALA A 294 -18.90 8.07 -0.06
N GLU A 295 -19.60 7.62 -1.11
CA GLU A 295 -21.04 7.36 -1.03
C GLU A 295 -21.35 6.22 -0.04
N PHE A 296 -20.59 5.13 -0.09
CA PHE A 296 -20.71 4.04 0.86
C PHE A 296 -20.49 4.50 2.31
N ALA A 297 -19.47 5.32 2.57
CA ALA A 297 -19.24 5.88 3.89
C ALA A 297 -20.43 6.73 4.38
N VAL A 298 -20.96 7.61 3.53
CA VAL A 298 -22.15 8.43 3.88
C VAL A 298 -23.36 7.55 4.20
N ALA A 299 -23.60 6.51 3.40
CA ALA A 299 -24.70 5.57 3.62
C ALA A 299 -24.53 4.77 4.92
N ALA A 300 -23.31 4.28 5.20
CA ALA A 300 -22.98 3.60 6.45
C ALA A 300 -23.18 4.48 7.68
N GLU A 301 -22.76 5.74 7.62
CA GLU A 301 -22.98 6.69 8.71
C GLU A 301 -24.47 6.94 8.97
N LYS A 302 -25.25 7.14 7.91
CA LYS A 302 -26.70 7.34 8.02
C LYS A 302 -27.36 6.14 8.71
N LEU A 303 -26.99 4.92 8.32
CA LEU A 303 -27.48 3.69 8.94
C LEU A 303 -27.13 3.60 10.43
N PHE A 304 -25.88 3.86 10.80
CA PHE A 304 -25.48 3.81 12.21
C PHE A 304 -26.19 4.87 13.05
N ARG A 305 -26.37 6.08 12.52
CA ARG A 305 -27.10 7.16 13.19
C ARG A 305 -28.59 6.83 13.36
N SER A 306 -29.24 6.24 12.36
CA SER A 306 -30.65 5.80 12.49
C SER A 306 -30.81 4.70 13.53
N GLU A 307 -29.79 3.84 13.68
CA GLU A 307 -29.70 2.85 14.76
C GLU A 307 -29.30 3.45 16.12
N GLY A 308 -29.19 4.78 16.23
CA GLY A 308 -28.90 5.48 17.47
C GLY A 308 -27.43 5.43 17.93
N TRP A 309 -26.49 5.19 17.01
CA TRP A 309 -25.06 5.29 17.27
C TRP A 309 -24.54 6.70 16.97
N ALA A 310 -23.74 7.25 17.88
CA ALA A 310 -22.88 8.38 17.58
C ALA A 310 -21.65 7.88 16.80
N VAL A 311 -21.36 8.52 15.66
CA VAL A 311 -20.27 8.15 14.75
C VAL A 311 -19.15 9.18 14.85
N ASN A 312 -17.95 8.74 15.21
CA ASN A 312 -16.73 9.54 15.13
C ASN A 312 -15.77 8.91 14.11
N ARG A 313 -15.37 9.69 13.11
CA ARG A 313 -14.47 9.28 12.03
C ARG A 313 -13.03 9.56 12.45
N ALA A 314 -12.31 8.53 12.91
CA ALA A 314 -10.88 8.61 13.18
C ALA A 314 -10.13 7.80 12.10
N ASP A 315 -9.56 8.48 11.12
CA ASP A 315 -8.78 7.85 10.04
C ASP A 315 -9.53 6.69 9.34
N SER A 316 -8.94 5.49 9.32
CA SER A 316 -9.52 4.27 8.72
C SER A 316 -10.45 3.49 9.65
N VAL A 317 -10.58 3.89 10.92
CA VAL A 317 -11.34 3.15 11.95
C VAL A 317 -12.38 4.07 12.59
N TRP A 318 -13.65 3.73 12.40
CA TRP A 318 -14.76 4.48 12.96
C TRP A 318 -15.01 4.08 14.40
N ILE A 319 -15.26 5.06 15.25
CA ILE A 319 -15.63 4.84 16.65
C ILE A 319 -17.13 5.06 16.77
N LEU A 320 -17.88 3.98 17.00
CA LEU A 320 -19.33 3.99 17.17
C LEU A 320 -19.65 3.92 18.66
N SER A 321 -20.40 4.89 19.18
CA SER A 321 -20.75 4.99 20.60
C SER A 321 -22.26 5.01 20.80
N LYS A 322 -22.79 4.21 21.72
CA LYS A 322 -24.21 4.17 22.08
C LYS A 322 -24.36 3.83 23.56
N LYS A 323 -24.87 4.78 24.35
CA LYS A 323 -24.92 4.69 25.83
C LYS A 323 -23.52 4.36 26.38
N ASP A 324 -23.39 3.27 27.13
CA ASP A 324 -22.14 2.80 27.74
C ASP A 324 -21.34 1.83 26.84
N ARG A 325 -21.66 1.75 25.55
CA ARG A 325 -20.97 0.87 24.59
C ARG A 325 -20.22 1.68 23.56
N GLN A 326 -18.97 1.30 23.36
CA GLN A 326 -18.11 1.82 22.29
C GLN A 326 -17.59 0.64 21.46
N LEU A 327 -17.62 0.77 20.14
CA LEU A 327 -17.09 -0.24 19.23
C LEU A 327 -16.31 0.41 18.09
N LYS A 328 -15.29 -0.31 17.63
CA LYS A 328 -14.49 0.05 16.47
C LYS A 328 -15.12 -0.58 15.23
N ALA A 329 -15.35 0.20 14.19
CA ALA A 329 -15.86 -0.27 12.92
C ALA A 329 -14.88 0.06 11.77
N VAL A 330 -14.64 -0.88 10.88
CA VAL A 330 -13.81 -0.69 9.68
C VAL A 330 -14.70 -0.83 8.46
N LEU A 331 -14.77 0.23 7.65
CA LEU A 331 -15.48 0.21 6.38
C LEU A 331 -14.55 -0.30 5.29
N ALA A 332 -14.95 -1.37 4.62
CA ALA A 332 -14.21 -1.95 3.50
C ALA A 332 -15.00 -1.78 2.21
N SER A 333 -14.38 -1.11 1.23
CA SER A 333 -14.98 -0.80 -0.07
C SER A 333 -14.05 -1.08 -1.24
N SER A 334 -13.00 -1.88 -1.04
CA SER A 334 -12.03 -2.23 -2.09
C SER A 334 -11.89 -3.73 -2.20
N LEU A 335 -11.68 -4.24 -3.42
CA LEU A 335 -11.30 -5.63 -3.67
C LEU A 335 -9.76 -5.81 -3.74
N GLU A 336 -9.01 -4.73 -3.52
CA GLU A 336 -7.55 -4.77 -3.52
C GLU A 336 -7.05 -5.52 -2.28
N ARG A 337 -6.37 -6.65 -2.52
CA ARG A 337 -5.90 -7.56 -1.46
C ARG A 337 -5.00 -6.85 -0.44
N ALA A 338 -4.11 -5.97 -0.87
CA ALA A 338 -3.22 -5.22 0.02
C ALA A 338 -3.98 -4.34 1.02
N MET A 339 -5.02 -3.61 0.56
CA MET A 339 -5.86 -2.81 1.45
C MET A 339 -6.65 -3.67 2.43
N LEU A 340 -7.17 -4.81 1.95
CA LEU A 340 -7.94 -5.74 2.78
C LEU A 340 -7.08 -6.43 3.85
N GLU A 341 -5.83 -6.77 3.54
CA GLU A 341 -4.86 -7.31 4.50
C GLU A 341 -4.57 -6.29 5.61
N GLY A 342 -4.41 -5.01 5.26
CA GLY A 342 -4.29 -3.91 6.23
C GLY A 342 -5.53 -3.76 7.12
N ASN A 343 -6.73 -3.88 6.55
CA ASN A 343 -7.98 -3.80 7.31
C ASN A 343 -8.08 -4.90 8.37
N VAL A 344 -7.82 -6.16 7.99
CA VAL A 344 -7.91 -7.33 8.87
C VAL A 344 -6.89 -7.30 10.02
N ALA A 345 -5.90 -6.41 9.97
CA ALA A 345 -5.00 -6.17 11.10
C ALA A 345 -5.66 -5.50 12.32
N ASN A 346 -6.86 -4.92 12.15
CA ASN A 346 -7.61 -4.28 13.24
C ASN A 346 -8.36 -5.31 14.09
N GLU A 347 -7.65 -5.98 14.99
CA GLU A 347 -8.21 -6.98 15.89
C GLU A 347 -9.33 -6.39 16.77
N GLY A 348 -10.43 -7.13 16.91
CA GLY A 348 -11.60 -6.71 17.71
C GLY A 348 -12.52 -5.68 17.03
N ALA A 349 -12.22 -5.24 15.80
CA ALA A 349 -13.11 -4.36 15.04
C ALA A 349 -14.29 -5.10 14.39
N TYR A 350 -15.33 -4.34 14.10
CA TYR A 350 -16.50 -4.75 13.32
C TYR A 350 -16.31 -4.31 11.87
N PHE A 351 -16.28 -5.26 10.95
CA PHE A 351 -16.04 -5.00 9.53
C PHE A 351 -17.36 -4.85 8.78
N VAL A 352 -17.53 -3.72 8.11
CA VAL A 352 -18.67 -3.45 7.25
C VAL A 352 -18.18 -3.45 5.81
N ALA A 353 -18.54 -4.49 5.07
CA ALA A 353 -18.21 -4.59 3.66
C ALA A 353 -19.26 -3.85 2.82
N ALA A 354 -18.80 -3.11 1.81
CA ALA A 354 -19.70 -2.40 0.89
C ALA A 354 -20.68 -3.34 0.18
N ASN A 355 -20.24 -4.57 -0.12
CA ASN A 355 -21.06 -5.60 -0.74
C ASN A 355 -20.58 -7.02 -0.35
N VAL A 356 -21.30 -8.04 -0.82
CA VAL A 356 -20.99 -9.46 -0.56
C VAL A 356 -19.59 -9.87 -1.06
N ARG A 357 -19.11 -9.32 -2.18
CA ARG A 357 -17.79 -9.68 -2.72
C ARG A 357 -16.67 -9.14 -1.83
N VAL A 358 -16.79 -7.91 -1.35
CA VAL A 358 -15.86 -7.34 -0.36
C VAL A 358 -15.91 -8.12 0.96
N LYS A 359 -17.10 -8.57 1.38
CA LYS A 359 -17.26 -9.44 2.56
C LYS A 359 -16.48 -10.75 2.40
N ASN A 360 -16.65 -11.42 1.27
CA ASN A 360 -15.92 -12.66 0.96
C ASN A 360 -14.42 -12.41 0.88
N ALA A 361 -14.00 -11.28 0.30
CA ALA A 361 -12.59 -10.91 0.21
C ALA A 361 -11.96 -10.74 1.60
N LEU A 362 -12.62 -10.04 2.53
CA LEU A 362 -12.19 -9.93 3.92
C LEU A 362 -12.11 -11.29 4.62
N MET A 363 -13.07 -12.19 4.38
CA MET A 363 -13.05 -13.54 4.96
C MET A 363 -11.87 -14.38 4.43
N GLN A 364 -11.55 -14.27 3.14
CA GLN A 364 -10.34 -14.88 2.58
C GLN A 364 -9.06 -14.30 3.19
N MET A 365 -8.99 -12.98 3.39
CA MET A 365 -7.81 -12.33 3.99
C MET A 365 -7.64 -12.70 5.47
N ALA A 366 -8.72 -12.84 6.22
CA ALA A 366 -8.69 -13.36 7.58
C ALA A 366 -8.16 -14.81 7.63
N ALA A 367 -8.67 -15.68 6.76
CA ALA A 367 -8.17 -17.06 6.66
C ALA A 367 -6.67 -17.11 6.30
N LYS A 368 -6.24 -16.27 5.35
CA LYS A 368 -4.84 -16.14 4.94
C LYS A 368 -3.95 -15.68 6.09
N ARG A 369 -4.31 -14.58 6.78
CA ARG A 369 -3.55 -14.02 7.89
C ARG A 369 -3.24 -15.07 8.97
N ILE A 370 -4.23 -15.88 9.30
CA ILE A 370 -4.08 -16.89 10.37
C ILE A 370 -3.23 -18.05 9.89
N SER A 371 -3.34 -18.40 8.61
CA SER A 371 -2.43 -19.36 8.02
C SER A 371 -0.97 -18.92 8.04
N GLU A 372 -0.71 -17.62 8.03
CA GLU A 372 0.65 -17.06 8.05
C GLU A 372 1.16 -16.74 9.46
N THR A 373 0.26 -16.39 10.39
CA THR A 373 0.63 -15.93 11.74
C THR A 373 0.42 -16.98 12.82
N ASN A 374 -0.41 -18.00 12.57
CA ASN A 374 -0.89 -18.97 13.56
C ASN A 374 -1.45 -18.31 14.84
N ARG A 375 -1.98 -17.08 14.74
CA ARG A 375 -2.65 -16.39 15.84
C ARG A 375 -4.17 -16.52 15.68
N PRO A 376 -4.90 -16.98 16.70
CA PRO A 376 -6.36 -17.01 16.66
C PRO A 376 -6.93 -15.62 16.38
N PHE A 377 -7.99 -15.56 15.58
CA PHE A 377 -8.58 -14.29 15.17
C PHE A 377 -10.10 -14.41 15.03
N VAL A 378 -10.81 -13.45 15.60
CA VAL A 378 -12.27 -13.38 15.53
C VAL A 378 -12.68 -12.25 14.60
N LEU A 379 -13.21 -12.61 13.44
CA LEU A 379 -13.74 -11.65 12.47
C LEU A 379 -15.22 -11.40 12.77
N SER A 380 -15.58 -10.17 13.12
CA SER A 380 -16.98 -9.72 13.21
C SER A 380 -17.32 -8.96 11.94
N ILE A 381 -18.10 -9.54 11.03
CA ILE A 381 -18.29 -8.98 9.68
C ILE A 381 -19.76 -9.04 9.21
N ALA A 382 -20.17 -8.03 8.45
CA ALA A 382 -21.40 -8.03 7.66
C ALA A 382 -21.20 -7.22 6.36
N ASP A 383 -21.98 -7.52 5.32
CA ASP A 383 -22.12 -6.61 4.19
C ASP A 383 -23.22 -5.56 4.48
N PHE A 384 -23.12 -4.43 3.79
CA PHE A 384 -23.95 -3.27 4.04
C PHE A 384 -25.44 -3.54 3.80
N GLU A 385 -25.77 -4.30 2.75
CA GLU A 385 -27.15 -4.63 2.43
C GLU A 385 -27.79 -5.49 3.53
N SER A 386 -27.07 -6.51 4.01
CA SER A 386 -27.49 -7.31 5.18
C SER A 386 -27.73 -6.44 6.42
N LEU A 387 -26.80 -5.53 6.75
CA LEU A 387 -26.98 -4.63 7.90
C LEU A 387 -28.18 -3.70 7.73
N HIS A 388 -28.41 -3.18 6.52
CA HIS A 388 -29.54 -2.32 6.21
C HIS A 388 -30.88 -3.05 6.39
N LYS A 389 -30.92 -4.37 6.14
CA LYS A 389 -32.07 -5.24 6.41
C LYS A 389 -32.23 -5.63 7.89
N GLY A 390 -31.37 -5.11 8.77
CA GLY A 390 -31.40 -5.40 10.21
C GLY A 390 -30.72 -6.71 10.60
N GLU A 391 -29.97 -7.35 9.69
CA GLU A 391 -29.17 -8.52 10.03
C GLU A 391 -28.01 -8.13 10.97
N LYS A 392 -27.58 -9.08 11.80
CA LYS A 392 -26.49 -8.87 12.75
C LYS A 392 -25.15 -9.26 12.14
N PHE A 393 -24.08 -8.68 12.68
CA PHE A 393 -22.71 -9.10 12.37
C PHE A 393 -22.52 -10.59 12.63
N LYS A 394 -21.93 -11.27 11.66
CA LYS A 394 -21.51 -12.67 11.77
C LYS A 394 -20.15 -12.71 12.44
N LYS A 395 -20.04 -13.46 13.54
CA LYS A 395 -18.77 -13.75 14.21
C LYS A 395 -18.18 -15.04 13.67
N ILE A 396 -16.94 -14.96 13.21
CA ILE A 396 -16.18 -16.07 12.64
C ILE A 396 -14.90 -16.19 13.44
N GLY A 397 -14.83 -17.21 14.29
CA GLY A 397 -13.65 -17.50 15.11
C GLY A 397 -12.76 -18.48 14.36
N PHE A 398 -11.66 -17.99 13.83
CA PHE A 398 -10.65 -18.84 13.21
C PHE A 398 -9.62 -19.26 14.28
N GLU A 399 -9.35 -20.56 14.33
CA GLU A 399 -8.47 -21.21 15.31
C GLU A 399 -7.25 -21.83 14.64
#